data_AF-A0A820YMM5-F1
#
_entry.id   AF-A0A820YMM5-F1
#
_cell.length_a   1.000
_cell.length_b   1.000
_cell.length_c   1.000
_cell.angle_alpha   90.00
_cell.angle_beta   90.00
_cell.angle_gamma   90.00
#
_symmetry.space_group_name_H-M   'P 1'
#
loop_
_entity.id
_entity.type
_entity.pdbx_description
1 polymer ?
#
loop_
_entity_poly.entity_id
_entity_poly.type
_entity_poly.pdbx_seq_one_letter_code
_entity_poly.pdbx_strand_id
1 'polypeptide(L)'
;MNDEQIALMFKNLTDAVTQLTASNAKQESQINSQNAMINALKNKGKKVPEPEPYDLNSGVTLPEFFIHFEGYCTDLYGDAKKDAWSPVLKKFLEGAVKEAYIGLKGGNLAWDLLKDTLIKQFADNV
;
A
#
# COMPACT_ATOMS: atom_id res chain seq x y z
N MET A 1 24.17 56.50 -20.99
CA MET A 1 23.09 55.82 -20.24
C MET A 1 22.93 56.59 -18.94
N ASN A 2 21.75 57.12 -18.67
CA ASN A 2 21.48 57.95 -17.48
C ASN A 2 20.91 57.07 -16.34
N ASP A 3 21.00 57.56 -15.10
CA ASP A 3 20.60 56.82 -13.90
C ASP A 3 19.12 56.36 -13.94
N GLU A 4 18.26 57.14 -14.60
CA GLU A 4 16.85 56.78 -14.82
C GLU A 4 16.67 55.55 -15.71
N GLN A 5 17.49 55.39 -16.76
CA GLN A 5 17.43 54.19 -17.62
C GLN A 5 17.98 52.95 -16.89
N ILE A 6 18.96 53.12 -16.01
CA ILE A 6 19.49 52.04 -15.17
C ILE A 6 18.42 51.58 -14.17
N ALA A 7 17.76 52.52 -13.49
CA ALA A 7 16.67 52.23 -12.54
C ALA A 7 15.48 51.53 -13.22
N LEU A 8 15.13 51.96 -14.45
CA LEU A 8 14.05 51.33 -15.22
C LEU A 8 14.40 49.90 -15.65
N MET A 9 15.66 49.64 -16.04
CA MET A 9 16.13 48.28 -16.35
C MET A 9 16.07 47.36 -15.14
N PHE A 10 16.52 47.82 -13.97
CA PHE A 10 16.45 47.03 -12.74
C PHE A 10 15.02 46.71 -12.35
N LYS A 11 14.11 47.69 -12.43
CA LYS A 11 12.68 47.47 -12.16
C LYS A 11 12.08 46.40 -13.08
N ASN A 12 12.33 46.49 -14.39
CA ASN A 12 11.82 45.52 -15.35
C ASN A 12 12.38 44.11 -15.12
N LEU A 13 13.65 43.99 -14.72
CA LEU A 13 14.26 42.71 -14.35
C LEU A 13 13.60 42.13 -13.09
N THR A 14 13.34 42.94 -12.06
CA THR A 14 12.66 42.51 -10.84
C THR A 14 11.24 42.03 -11.12
N ASP A 15 10.49 42.74 -11.96
CA ASP A 15 9.13 42.36 -12.35
C ASP A 15 9.12 41.04 -13.13
N ALA A 16 10.08 40.85 -14.05
CA ALA A 16 10.23 39.60 -14.80
C ALA A 16 10.55 38.41 -13.89
N VAL A 17 11.47 38.57 -12.93
CA VAL A 17 11.80 37.52 -11.95
C VAL A 17 10.59 37.17 -11.09
N THR A 18 9.80 38.17 -10.67
CA THR A 18 8.59 37.96 -9.87
C THR A 18 7.51 37.19 -10.64
N GLN A 19 7.35 37.45 -11.94
CA GLN A 19 6.39 36.70 -12.77
C GLN A 19 6.82 35.25 -13.01
N LEU A 20 8.12 35.00 -13.16
CA LEU A 20 8.67 33.65 -13.32
C LEU A 20 8.49 32.81 -12.05
N THR A 21 8.77 33.38 -10.88
CA THR A 21 8.58 32.68 -9.60
C THR A 21 7.11 32.35 -9.33
N ALA A 22 6.19 33.28 -9.61
CA ALA A 22 4.76 33.04 -9.47
C ALA A 22 4.25 31.96 -10.45
N SER A 23 4.76 31.93 -11.69
CA SER A 23 4.39 30.92 -12.69
C SER A 23 4.88 29.52 -12.29
N ASN A 24 6.09 29.40 -11.75
CA ASN A 24 6.63 28.13 -11.27
C ASN A 24 5.83 27.60 -10.08
N ALA A 25 5.52 28.44 -9.09
CA ALA A 25 4.72 28.03 -7.93
C ALA A 25 3.33 27.51 -8.34
N LYS A 26 2.72 28.12 -9.37
CA LYS A 26 1.44 27.66 -9.93
C LYS A 26 1.57 26.31 -10.64
N GLN A 27 2.64 26.08 -11.39
CA GLN A 27 2.92 24.79 -12.02
C GLN A 27 3.17 23.67 -10.99
N GLU A 28 3.96 23.95 -9.95
CA GLU A 28 4.23 23.00 -8.87
C GLU A 28 2.92 22.59 -8.15
N SER A 29 2.05 23.56 -7.85
CA SER A 29 0.74 23.28 -7.26
C SER A 29 -0.17 22.44 -8.17
N GLN A 30 -0.12 22.66 -9.49
CA GLN A 30 -0.88 21.87 -10.46
C GLN A 30 -0.36 20.44 -10.57
N ILE A 31 0.97 20.26 -10.62
CA ILE A 31 1.62 18.94 -10.64
C ILE A 31 1.28 18.17 -9.37
N ASN A 32 1.32 18.82 -8.20
CA ASN A 32 0.96 18.19 -6.93
C ASN A 32 -0.51 17.73 -6.91
N SER A 33 -1.41 18.56 -7.45
CA SER A 33 -2.84 18.22 -7.55
C SER A 33 -3.09 17.06 -8.51
N GLN A 34 -2.38 17.01 -9.65
CA GLN A 34 -2.45 15.90 -10.60
C GLN A 34 -1.90 14.59 -9.99
N ASN A 35 -0.80 14.66 -9.26
CA ASN A 35 -0.23 13.50 -8.57
C ASN A 35 -1.17 12.95 -7.50
N ALA A 36 -1.82 13.83 -6.72
CA ALA A 36 -2.85 13.43 -5.75
C ALA A 36 -4.03 12.73 -6.43
N MET A 37 -4.48 13.23 -7.59
CA MET A 37 -5.55 12.62 -8.38
C MET A 37 -5.14 11.26 -8.96
N ILE A 38 -3.93 11.14 -9.52
CA ILE A 38 -3.38 9.88 -10.03
C ILE A 38 -3.29 8.83 -8.92
N ASN A 39 -2.81 9.23 -7.73
CA ASN A 39 -2.73 8.34 -6.58
C ASN A 39 -4.14 7.92 -6.08
N ALA A 40 -5.11 8.84 -6.08
CA ALA A 40 -6.50 8.51 -5.75
C ALA A 40 -7.17 7.57 -6.78
N LEU A 41 -6.78 7.66 -8.05
CA LEU A 41 -7.29 6.80 -9.13
C LEU A 41 -6.66 5.40 -9.11
N LYS A 42 -5.36 5.28 -8.78
CA LYS A 42 -4.68 3.99 -8.63
C LYS A 42 -5.37 3.06 -7.64
N ASN A 43 -5.99 3.62 -6.59
CA ASN A 43 -6.65 2.86 -5.53
C ASN A 43 -8.13 2.55 -5.79
N LYS A 44 -8.75 3.15 -6.82
CA LYS A 44 -10.21 3.01 -7.09
C LYS A 44 -10.58 1.93 -8.10
N GLY A 45 -9.62 1.27 -8.75
CA GLY A 45 -9.90 0.45 -9.94
C GLY A 45 -9.42 -1.00 -9.94
N LYS A 46 -8.50 -1.39 -9.07
CA LYS A 46 -8.07 -2.80 -8.98
C LYS A 46 -8.87 -3.49 -7.88
N LYS A 47 -9.91 -4.22 -8.27
CA LYS A 47 -10.39 -5.33 -7.42
C LYS A 47 -9.22 -6.30 -7.34
N VAL A 48 -8.50 -6.26 -6.24
CA VAL A 48 -7.50 -7.28 -5.93
C VAL A 48 -8.28 -8.60 -5.89
N PRO A 49 -7.91 -9.60 -6.72
CA PRO A 49 -8.63 -10.86 -6.71
C PRO A 49 -8.54 -11.45 -5.30
N GLU A 50 -9.69 -11.85 -4.77
CA GLU A 50 -9.74 -12.51 -3.47
C GLU A 50 -8.96 -13.83 -3.55
N PRO A 51 -8.12 -14.15 -2.57
CA PRO A 51 -7.46 -15.45 -2.50
C PRO A 51 -8.49 -16.57 -2.48
N GLU A 52 -8.17 -17.68 -3.14
CA GLU A 52 -8.97 -18.90 -2.98
C GLU A 52 -8.84 -19.43 -1.54
N PRO A 53 -9.90 -20.00 -0.95
CA PRO A 53 -9.82 -20.65 0.35
C PRO A 53 -8.75 -21.74 0.35
N TYR A 54 -7.91 -21.75 1.38
CA TYR A 54 -6.82 -22.70 1.53
C TYR A 54 -7.18 -23.86 2.44
N ASP A 55 -6.87 -25.07 1.96
CA ASP A 55 -6.82 -26.31 2.71
C ASP A 55 -5.54 -27.11 2.35
N LEU A 56 -5.31 -28.24 3.03
CA LEU A 56 -4.14 -29.08 2.77
C LEU A 56 -4.20 -29.81 1.42
N ASN A 57 -5.35 -29.84 0.75
CA ASN A 57 -5.54 -30.50 -0.55
C ASN A 57 -5.55 -29.53 -1.73
N SER A 58 -5.35 -28.23 -1.47
CA SER A 58 -5.46 -27.14 -2.46
C SER A 58 -4.38 -27.19 -3.55
N GLY A 59 -3.39 -28.09 -3.42
CA GLY A 59 -2.29 -28.23 -4.38
C GLY A 59 -1.25 -27.12 -4.32
N VAL A 60 -1.41 -26.15 -3.40
CA VAL A 60 -0.45 -25.10 -3.09
C VAL A 60 0.08 -25.29 -1.67
N THR A 61 1.31 -24.87 -1.42
CA THR A 61 1.88 -24.96 -0.07
C THR A 61 1.37 -23.82 0.82
N LEU A 62 1.34 -24.04 2.13
CA LEU A 62 0.91 -23.01 3.09
C LEU A 62 1.76 -21.71 3.01
N PRO A 63 3.10 -21.78 2.84
CA PRO A 63 3.92 -20.57 2.61
C PRO A 63 3.55 -19.81 1.33
N GLU A 64 3.26 -20.51 0.22
CA GLU A 64 2.85 -19.87 -1.03
C GLU A 64 1.49 -19.17 -0.87
N PHE A 65 0.52 -19.82 -0.23
CA PHE A 65 -0.76 -19.20 0.11
C PHE A 65 -0.56 -17.91 0.91
N PHE A 66 0.32 -17.90 1.92
CA PHE A 66 0.58 -16.70 2.69
C PHE A 66 1.16 -15.56 1.86
N ILE A 67 2.02 -15.83 0.88
CA ILE A 67 2.54 -14.79 -0.02
C ILE A 67 1.39 -14.13 -0.80
N HIS A 68 0.46 -14.93 -1.33
CA HIS A 68 -0.70 -14.42 -2.04
C HIS A 68 -1.66 -13.63 -1.12
N PHE A 69 -1.91 -14.15 0.08
CA PHE A 69 -2.77 -13.51 1.07
C PHE A 69 -2.18 -12.18 1.58
N GLU A 70 -0.87 -12.13 1.83
CA GLU A 70 -0.17 -10.90 2.23
C GLU A 70 -0.29 -9.85 1.13
N GLY A 71 -0.09 -10.22 -0.14
CA GLY A 71 -0.32 -9.32 -1.28
C GLY A 71 -1.74 -8.76 -1.32
N TYR A 72 -2.75 -9.62 -1.15
CA TYR A 72 -4.15 -9.19 -1.07
C TYR A 72 -4.41 -8.21 0.08
N CYS A 73 -3.85 -8.48 1.26
CA CYS A 73 -4.02 -7.64 2.43
C CYS A 73 -3.27 -6.31 2.33
N THR A 74 -2.07 -6.30 1.76
CA THR A 74 -1.30 -5.08 1.47
C THR A 74 -2.06 -4.17 0.52
N ASP A 75 -2.64 -4.71 -0.55
CA ASP A 75 -3.38 -3.89 -1.50
C ASP A 75 -4.69 -3.31 -0.93
N LEU A 76 -5.36 -4.03 -0.01
CA LEU A 76 -6.61 -3.58 0.62
C LEU A 76 -6.41 -2.65 1.82
N TYR A 77 -5.44 -2.94 2.69
CA TYR A 77 -5.28 -2.28 3.98
C TYR A 77 -3.99 -1.44 4.08
N GLY A 78 -3.02 -1.68 3.20
CA GLY A 78 -1.66 -1.16 3.28
C GLY A 78 -0.76 -1.95 4.24
N ASP A 79 0.56 -1.90 4.01
CA ASP A 79 1.56 -2.61 4.81
C ASP A 79 1.60 -2.22 6.30
N ALA A 80 1.19 -0.98 6.62
CA ALA A 80 1.18 -0.48 7.98
C ALA A 80 0.08 -1.10 8.87
N LYS A 81 -0.81 -1.94 8.32
CA LYS A 81 -1.98 -2.49 9.01
C LYS A 81 -1.95 -4.02 9.14
N LYS A 82 -0.78 -4.60 9.39
CA LYS A 82 -0.63 -6.06 9.62
C LYS A 82 -1.53 -6.61 10.72
N ASP A 83 -1.84 -5.82 11.75
CA ASP A 83 -2.74 -6.24 12.83
C ASP A 83 -4.18 -6.53 12.34
N ALA A 84 -4.57 -5.96 11.20
CA ALA A 84 -5.87 -6.23 10.59
C ALA A 84 -5.89 -7.53 9.77
N TRP A 85 -4.74 -8.14 9.47
CA TRP A 85 -4.63 -9.29 8.57
C TRP A 85 -5.04 -10.59 9.26
N SER A 86 -4.61 -10.80 10.52
CA SER A 86 -4.90 -12.03 11.25
C SER A 86 -6.42 -12.31 11.37
N PRO A 87 -7.29 -11.34 11.74
CA PRO A 87 -8.74 -11.56 11.75
C PRO A 87 -9.34 -11.91 10.38
N VAL A 88 -8.76 -11.38 9.31
CA VAL A 88 -9.22 -11.58 7.93
C VAL A 88 -8.90 -13.00 7.44
N LEU A 89 -7.76 -13.54 7.86
CA LEU A 89 -7.27 -14.86 7.46
C LEU A 89 -8.30 -15.97 7.62
N LYS A 90 -9.12 -15.95 8.69
CA LYS A 90 -10.15 -16.97 8.97
C LYS A 90 -11.08 -17.27 7.79
N LYS A 91 -11.35 -16.25 6.95
CA LYS A 91 -12.26 -16.37 5.80
C LYS A 91 -11.67 -17.20 4.66
N PHE A 92 -10.35 -17.29 4.61
CA PHE A 92 -9.58 -17.94 3.55
C PHE A 92 -8.95 -19.25 4.01
N LEU A 93 -9.35 -19.77 5.16
CA LEU A 93 -8.88 -21.05 5.67
C LEU A 93 -10.05 -22.04 5.77
N GLU A 94 -9.76 -23.28 5.41
CA GLU A 94 -10.65 -24.43 5.53
C GLU A 94 -9.98 -25.62 6.21
N GLY A 95 -10.80 -26.62 6.57
CA GLY A 95 -10.35 -27.86 7.18
C GLY A 95 -9.46 -27.69 8.43
N ALA A 96 -8.46 -28.56 8.54
CA ALA A 96 -7.55 -28.64 9.69
C ALA A 96 -6.76 -27.33 9.94
N VAL A 97 -6.46 -26.58 8.87
CA VAL A 97 -5.69 -25.32 8.97
C VAL A 97 -6.54 -24.24 9.63
N LYS A 98 -7.84 -24.18 9.28
CA LYS A 98 -8.79 -23.29 9.95
C LYS A 98 -8.97 -23.63 11.42
N GLU A 99 -9.04 -24.92 11.75
CA GLU A 99 -9.15 -25.39 13.13
C GLU A 99 -7.93 -25.02 13.95
N ALA A 100 -6.72 -25.21 13.41
CA ALA A 100 -5.48 -24.78 14.04
C ALA A 100 -5.46 -23.26 14.28
N TYR A 101 -5.85 -22.46 13.27
CA TYR A 101 -5.99 -21.02 13.41
C TYR A 101 -6.94 -20.62 14.55
N ILE A 102 -8.09 -21.31 14.69
CA ILE A 102 -9.05 -21.07 15.77
C ILE A 102 -8.44 -21.42 17.13
N GLY A 103 -7.76 -22.58 17.22
CA GLY A 103 -7.09 -23.04 18.45
C GLY A 103 -6.01 -22.08 18.95
N LEU A 104 -5.30 -21.42 18.03
CA LEU A 104 -4.30 -20.40 18.34
C LEU A 104 -4.89 -19.05 18.75
N LYS A 105 -6.22 -18.88 18.76
CA LYS A 105 -6.90 -17.59 18.87
C LYS A 105 -6.41 -16.60 17.80
N GLY A 106 -6.23 -17.09 16.57
CA GLY A 106 -5.48 -16.40 15.52
C GLY A 106 -5.90 -14.96 15.24
N GLY A 107 -7.17 -14.61 15.43
CA GLY A 107 -7.66 -13.23 15.27
C GLY A 107 -7.10 -12.22 16.28
N ASN A 108 -6.45 -12.67 17.35
CA ASN A 108 -5.85 -11.82 18.39
C ASN A 108 -4.31 -11.91 18.42
N LEU A 109 -3.70 -12.68 17.51
CA LEU A 109 -2.25 -12.81 17.42
C LEU A 109 -1.69 -11.85 16.38
N ALA A 110 -0.50 -11.32 16.66
CA ALA A 110 0.30 -10.59 15.68
C ALA A 110 0.55 -11.48 14.45
N TRP A 111 0.45 -10.88 13.27
CA TRP A 111 0.50 -11.59 11.99
C TRP A 111 1.74 -12.49 11.85
N ASP A 112 2.92 -11.94 12.12
CA ASP A 112 4.17 -12.68 11.92
C ASP A 112 4.26 -13.90 12.86
N LEU A 113 3.78 -13.77 14.10
CA LEU A 113 3.72 -14.89 15.06
C LEU A 113 2.72 -15.97 14.62
N LEU A 114 1.53 -15.56 14.16
CA LEU A 114 0.51 -16.48 13.67
C LEU A 114 1.01 -17.27 12.45
N LYS A 115 1.60 -16.56 11.48
CA LYS A 115 2.17 -17.14 10.26
C LYS A 115 3.24 -18.17 10.59
N ASP A 116 4.23 -17.81 11.40
CA ASP A 116 5.31 -18.72 11.79
C ASP A 116 4.79 -19.95 12.53
N THR A 117 3.77 -19.78 13.40
CA THR A 117 3.19 -20.90 14.16
C THR A 117 2.46 -21.87 13.24
N LEU A 118 1.65 -21.36 12.32
CA LEU A 118 0.94 -22.21 11.35
C LEU A 118 1.91 -22.90 10.40
N ILE A 119 2.92 -22.20 9.88
CA ILE A 119 3.95 -22.81 9.02
C ILE A 119 4.65 -23.95 9.77
N LYS A 120 5.09 -23.72 11.01
CA LYS A 120 5.74 -24.76 11.82
C LYS A 120 4.84 -25.95 12.08
N GLN A 121 3.56 -25.72 12.36
CA GLN A 121 2.59 -26.78 12.66
C GLN A 121 2.28 -27.66 11.44
N PHE A 122 2.33 -27.10 10.23
CA PHE A 122 2.05 -27.82 8.99
C PHE A 122 3.30 -28.09 8.14
N ALA A 123 4.50 -27.82 8.66
CA ALA A 123 5.77 -28.04 7.96
C ALA A 123 6.02 -29.52 7.64
N ASP A 124 5.48 -30.44 8.46
CA ASP A 124 5.61 -31.89 8.28
C ASP A 124 4.54 -32.50 7.35
N ASN A 125 3.58 -31.70 6.85
CA ASN A 125 2.51 -32.15 5.95
C ASN A 125 2.79 -31.83 4.46
N VAL A 126 4.05 -31.56 4.11
CA VAL A 126 4.51 -31.30 2.72
C VAL A 126 5.39 -32.45 2.24
#